data_AF-A0A1C2GKK9-F1
#
_entry.id   AF-A0A1C2GKK9-F1
#
_cell.length_a   1.000
_cell.length_b   1.000
_cell.length_c   1.000
_cell.angle_alpha   90.00
_cell.angle_beta   90.00
_cell.angle_gamma   90.00
#
_symmetry.space_group_name_H-M   'P 1'
#
loop_
_entity.id
_entity.type
_entity.pdbx_description
1 polymer ?
#
loop_
_entity_poly.entity_id
_entity_poly.type
_entity_poly.pdbx_seq_one_letter_code
_entity_poly.pdbx_strand_id
1 'polypeptide(L)'
;MPVNRNALIRYRTIDNCLQNRYKKWTLDDLIDACSDALYEFEGIDKGVSRRSVQADIEMMRSNKLGYEAPIIVVDRKYYTYAEKNYSITNSPISQQDMQVLSEVSSLLKQFKGFNHFTDLNEMVSKLEDKIYSQKTHSPPVIDFEKNDNLKGLEYIEGIRKAIVTKKTLCLTYQSFKAREASTFCFSPYLLKEYRNRWFVLGVPHKNRGHLLNLALDRIQSIEEHDEKYRENRIIDLATYYNDVIGVTKSPGQRDCEVVFWIDNANAPYVITKPLHHTQKLLGEENDGKIFSIKVILNFELERELLGFGSKMKVLSPRILVKQIKGQLRETLEHYNMPEEKEISPKS
;
A
#
# COMPACT_ATOMS: atom_id res chain seq x y z
N MET A 1 26.10 5.78 -18.77
CA MET A 1 26.65 6.95 -18.03
C MET A 1 25.54 7.55 -17.19
N PRO A 2 25.80 8.01 -15.95
CA PRO A 2 24.75 8.61 -15.13
C PRO A 2 24.24 9.88 -15.83
N VAL A 3 22.92 9.99 -16.00
CA VAL A 3 22.31 11.21 -16.52
C VAL A 3 22.45 12.28 -15.45
N ASN A 4 23.12 13.39 -15.76
CA ASN A 4 23.29 14.51 -14.84
C ASN A 4 21.91 15.06 -14.43
N ARG A 5 21.67 15.28 -13.13
CA ARG A 5 20.41 15.81 -12.56
C ARG A 5 19.93 17.07 -13.29
N ASN A 6 20.84 17.97 -13.64
CA ASN A 6 20.51 19.19 -14.38
C ASN A 6 19.99 18.91 -15.79
N ALA A 7 20.44 17.81 -16.42
CA ALA A 7 19.94 17.42 -17.73
C ALA A 7 18.51 16.87 -17.65
N LEU A 8 18.17 16.11 -16.58
CA LEU A 8 16.80 15.61 -16.37
C LEU A 8 15.79 16.75 -16.19
N ILE A 9 16.18 17.81 -15.46
CA ILE A 9 15.35 19.02 -15.30
C ILE A 9 15.11 19.64 -16.68
N ARG A 10 16.16 19.84 -17.47
CA ARG A 10 16.02 20.40 -18.82
C ARG A 10 15.18 19.54 -19.76
N TYR A 11 15.30 18.21 -19.72
CA TYR A 11 14.48 17.32 -20.54
C TYR A 11 12.99 17.45 -20.21
N ARG A 12 12.63 17.48 -18.91
CA ARG A 12 11.25 17.71 -18.48
C ARG A 12 10.74 19.09 -18.90
N THR A 13 11.58 20.11 -18.79
CA THR A 13 11.22 21.47 -19.22
C THR A 13 10.96 21.53 -20.72
N ILE A 14 11.85 20.95 -21.54
CA ILE A 14 11.68 20.87 -23.00
C ILE A 14 10.40 20.10 -23.32
N ASP A 15 10.14 18.97 -22.65
CA ASP A 15 8.92 18.20 -22.86
C ASP A 15 7.65 19.01 -22.58
N ASN A 16 7.58 19.70 -21.44
CA ASN A 16 6.45 20.56 -21.09
C ASN A 16 6.25 21.70 -22.10
N CYS A 17 7.36 22.29 -22.58
CA CYS A 17 7.29 23.32 -23.62
C CYS A 17 6.68 22.74 -24.89
N LEU A 18 7.21 21.63 -25.41
CA LEU A 18 6.78 21.05 -26.69
C LEU A 18 5.36 20.45 -26.65
N GLN A 19 4.85 20.09 -25.47
CA GLN A 19 3.44 19.74 -25.26
C GLN A 19 2.49 20.95 -25.39
N ASN A 20 2.95 22.15 -25.01
CA ASN A 20 2.15 23.37 -25.11
C ASN A 20 2.10 23.87 -26.57
N ARG A 21 1.07 23.44 -27.30
CA ARG A 21 0.84 23.83 -28.70
C ARG A 21 0.18 25.20 -28.89
N TYR A 22 -0.23 25.88 -27.81
CA TYR A 22 -0.76 27.25 -27.88
C TYR A 22 0.34 28.29 -28.10
N LYS A 23 1.60 27.93 -27.76
CA LYS A 23 2.79 28.75 -28.01
C LYS A 23 3.65 28.09 -29.10
N LYS A 24 4.19 28.88 -30.01
CA LYS A 24 5.26 28.43 -30.92
C LYS A 24 6.61 28.60 -30.22
N TRP A 25 7.39 27.53 -30.11
CA TRP A 25 8.65 27.52 -29.37
C TRP A 25 9.86 27.67 -30.29
N THR A 26 10.62 28.75 -30.15
CA THR A 26 11.94 28.87 -30.78
C THR A 26 13.02 28.22 -29.92
N LEU A 27 14.22 28.05 -30.47
CA LEU A 27 15.35 27.55 -29.67
C LEU A 27 15.67 28.49 -28.50
N ASP A 28 15.56 29.79 -28.71
CA ASP A 28 15.83 30.78 -27.66
C ASP A 28 14.75 30.71 -26.55
N ASP A 29 13.47 30.51 -26.91
CA ASP A 29 12.41 30.26 -25.90
C ASP A 29 12.69 29.02 -25.04
N LEU A 30 13.23 27.95 -25.65
CA LEU A 30 13.58 26.72 -24.92
C LEU A 30 14.80 26.95 -24.02
N ILE A 31 15.75 27.78 -24.44
CA ILE A 31 16.91 28.16 -23.63
C ILE A 31 16.47 28.95 -22.41
N ASP A 32 15.59 29.93 -22.58
CA ASP A 32 15.07 30.76 -21.50
C ASP A 32 14.29 29.88 -20.51
N ALA A 33 13.36 29.06 -21.00
CA ALA A 33 12.58 28.15 -20.15
C ALA A 33 13.47 27.16 -19.36
N CYS A 34 14.51 26.60 -20.00
CA CYS A 34 15.46 25.73 -19.30
C CYS A 34 16.31 26.49 -18.27
N SER A 35 16.64 27.75 -18.53
CA SER A 35 17.40 28.59 -17.61
C SER A 35 16.56 28.93 -16.38
N ASP A 36 15.31 29.34 -16.58
CA ASP A 36 14.35 29.61 -15.49
C ASP A 36 14.12 28.38 -14.62
N ALA A 37 13.93 27.21 -15.24
CA ALA A 37 13.73 25.96 -14.50
C ALA A 37 14.97 25.57 -13.66
N LEU A 38 16.19 25.74 -14.19
CA LEU A 38 17.40 25.45 -13.41
C LEU A 38 17.62 26.45 -12.27
N TYR A 39 17.21 27.71 -12.44
CA TYR A 39 17.23 28.69 -11.36
C TYR A 39 16.23 28.30 -10.26
N GLU A 40 15.00 27.94 -10.63
CA GLU A 40 13.94 27.58 -9.68
C GLU A 40 14.28 26.31 -8.88
N PHE A 41 14.77 25.25 -9.56
CA PHE A 41 15.01 23.95 -8.92
C PHE A 41 16.39 23.83 -8.26
N GLU A 42 17.42 24.50 -8.78
CA GLU A 42 18.81 24.31 -8.33
C GLU A 42 19.53 25.64 -7.97
N GLY A 43 18.85 26.79 -8.05
CA GLY A 43 19.44 28.10 -7.75
C GLY A 43 20.52 28.55 -8.73
N ILE A 44 20.59 27.93 -9.92
CA ILE A 44 21.65 28.20 -10.91
C ILE A 44 21.28 29.41 -11.77
N ASP A 45 21.93 30.53 -11.52
CA ASP A 45 21.73 31.80 -12.25
C ASP A 45 22.63 31.96 -13.50
N LYS A 46 23.47 30.97 -13.78
CA LYS A 46 24.45 31.04 -14.89
C LYS A 46 23.84 30.85 -16.29
N GLY A 47 22.52 30.64 -16.37
CA GLY A 47 21.80 30.35 -17.61
C GLY A 47 22.23 29.03 -18.28
N VAL A 48 21.52 28.66 -19.35
CA VAL A 48 21.84 27.47 -20.17
C VAL A 48 22.39 27.90 -21.52
N SER A 49 23.48 27.27 -21.96
CA SER A 49 24.03 27.56 -23.28
C SER A 49 23.15 26.97 -24.40
N ARG A 50 23.10 27.65 -25.54
CA ARG A 50 22.44 27.14 -26.76
C ARG A 50 22.89 25.71 -27.13
N ARG A 51 24.20 25.45 -27.02
CA ARG A 51 24.79 24.13 -27.31
C ARG A 51 24.23 23.04 -26.39
N SER A 52 23.96 23.36 -25.12
CA SER A 52 23.39 22.42 -24.15
C SER A 52 21.98 22.02 -24.55
N VAL A 53 21.10 22.99 -24.82
CA VAL A 53 19.70 22.71 -25.22
C VAL A 53 19.65 21.96 -26.55
N GLN A 54 20.50 22.30 -27.52
CA GLN A 54 20.59 21.54 -28.78
C GLN A 54 21.02 20.09 -28.55
N ALA A 55 22.05 19.86 -27.72
CA ALA A 55 22.50 18.52 -27.37
C ALA A 55 21.42 17.74 -26.60
N ASP A 56 20.63 18.41 -25.76
CA ASP A 56 19.52 17.80 -25.04
C ASP A 56 18.39 17.37 -26.00
N ILE A 57 18.03 18.22 -26.97
CA ILE A 57 17.06 17.87 -28.03
C ILE A 57 17.55 16.69 -28.87
N GLU A 58 18.83 16.66 -29.25
CA GLU A 58 19.43 15.51 -29.95
C GLU A 58 19.40 14.24 -29.10
N MET A 59 19.67 14.36 -27.79
CA MET A 59 19.62 13.24 -26.87
C MET A 59 18.19 12.70 -26.71
N MET A 60 17.20 13.59 -26.60
CA MET A 60 15.77 13.24 -26.53
C MET A 60 15.27 12.55 -27.80
N ARG A 61 15.75 12.98 -28.98
CA ARG A 61 15.47 12.30 -30.26
C ARG A 61 16.11 10.92 -30.36
N SER A 62 17.24 10.71 -29.68
CA SER A 62 18.00 9.46 -29.77
C SER A 62 17.34 8.33 -28.97
N ASN A 63 17.69 7.10 -29.32
CA ASN A 63 17.30 5.90 -28.57
C ASN A 63 18.10 5.69 -27.27
N LYS A 64 19.08 6.55 -26.95
CA LYS A 64 19.98 6.37 -25.80
C LYS A 64 19.30 6.54 -24.44
N LEU A 65 18.23 7.34 -24.39
CA LEU A 65 17.42 7.56 -23.18
C LEU A 65 16.08 6.81 -23.23
N GLY A 66 15.80 6.07 -24.31
CA GLY A 66 14.52 5.37 -24.49
C GLY A 66 13.32 6.29 -24.75
N TYR A 67 13.53 7.60 -24.96
CA TYR A 67 12.46 8.54 -25.29
C TYR A 67 12.04 8.48 -26.76
N GLU A 68 13.02 8.45 -27.67
CA GLU A 68 12.79 8.48 -29.12
C GLU A 68 11.81 9.60 -29.53
N ALA A 69 12.00 10.77 -28.92
CA ALA A 69 11.03 11.85 -28.96
C ALA A 69 10.85 12.39 -30.39
N PRO A 70 9.61 12.45 -30.92
CA PRO A 70 9.34 12.85 -32.30
C PRO A 70 9.37 14.39 -32.45
N ILE A 71 10.48 15.01 -32.03
CA ILE A 71 10.68 16.47 -32.09
C ILE A 71 10.97 16.87 -33.54
N ILE A 72 10.09 17.66 -34.14
CA ILE A 72 10.23 18.23 -35.49
C ILE A 72 10.42 19.74 -35.44
N VAL A 73 10.96 20.30 -36.52
CA VAL A 73 11.11 21.75 -36.70
C VAL A 73 10.19 22.22 -37.83
N VAL A 74 9.22 23.07 -37.49
CA VAL A 74 8.24 23.69 -38.40
C VAL A 74 8.68 25.12 -38.73
N ASP A 75 8.36 25.59 -39.93
CA ASP A 75 8.73 26.92 -40.44
C ASP A 75 10.24 27.24 -40.29
N ARG A 76 11.09 26.20 -40.37
CA ARG A 76 12.56 26.26 -40.21
C ARG A 76 13.08 26.77 -38.86
N LYS A 77 12.21 27.05 -37.88
CA LYS A 77 12.64 27.64 -36.59
C LYS A 77 11.85 27.23 -35.35
N TYR A 78 10.65 26.65 -35.50
CA TYR A 78 9.79 26.32 -34.35
C TYR A 78 9.86 24.84 -34.03
N TYR A 79 10.16 24.50 -32.78
CA TYR A 79 10.20 23.13 -32.29
C TYR A 79 8.83 22.69 -31.79
N THR A 80 8.42 21.48 -32.14
CA THR A 80 7.18 20.86 -31.64
C THR A 80 7.27 19.33 -31.75
N TYR A 81 6.40 18.59 -31.06
CA TYR A 81 6.24 17.16 -31.30
C TYR A 81 5.42 16.92 -32.57
N ALA A 82 5.80 15.91 -33.37
CA ALA A 82 5.00 15.44 -34.51
C ALA A 82 3.68 14.82 -34.03
N GLU A 83 3.70 14.13 -32.89
CA GLU A 83 2.55 13.45 -32.30
C GLU A 83 1.86 14.32 -31.24
N LYS A 84 0.53 14.48 -31.34
CA LYS A 84 -0.24 15.42 -30.50
C LYS A 84 -0.18 15.08 -29.00
N ASN A 85 -0.15 13.79 -28.66
CA ASN A 85 -0.28 13.29 -27.29
C ASN A 85 1.05 12.73 -26.72
N TYR A 86 2.16 12.94 -27.43
CA TYR A 86 3.47 12.47 -26.98
C TYR A 86 3.98 13.31 -25.79
N SER A 87 4.57 12.63 -24.81
CA SER A 87 5.36 13.23 -23.75
C SER A 87 6.38 12.20 -23.24
N ILE A 88 7.59 12.65 -22.90
CA ILE A 88 8.61 11.78 -22.31
C ILE A 88 8.22 11.24 -20.92
N THR A 89 7.24 11.87 -20.27
CA THR A 89 6.70 11.42 -18.97
C THR A 89 5.48 10.53 -19.11
N ASN A 90 4.88 10.47 -20.30
CA ASN A 90 3.68 9.71 -20.59
C ASN A 90 3.98 8.37 -21.28
N SER A 91 5.20 7.86 -21.14
CA SER A 91 5.58 6.61 -21.81
C SER A 91 4.78 5.43 -21.27
N PRO A 92 4.01 4.72 -22.11
CA PRO A 92 3.70 3.33 -21.85
C PRO A 92 5.01 2.58 -21.66
N ILE A 93 4.99 1.59 -20.77
CA ILE A 93 6.13 0.74 -20.41
C ILE A 93 6.99 0.46 -21.65
N SER A 94 8.27 0.86 -21.64
CA SER A 94 9.12 0.76 -22.83
C SER A 94 9.30 -0.71 -23.25
N GLN A 95 9.65 -0.97 -24.51
CA GLN A 95 9.90 -2.36 -24.95
C GLN A 95 11.01 -3.04 -24.13
N GLN A 96 12.01 -2.28 -23.68
CA GLN A 96 13.07 -2.76 -22.79
C GLN A 96 12.52 -3.11 -21.40
N ASP A 97 11.68 -2.25 -20.83
CA ASP A 97 11.02 -2.54 -19.55
C ASP A 97 10.09 -3.76 -19.68
N MET A 98 9.42 -3.94 -20.82
CA MET A 98 8.59 -5.11 -21.10
C MET A 98 9.39 -6.41 -21.22
N GLN A 99 10.62 -6.34 -21.75
CA GLN A 99 11.56 -7.46 -21.75
C GLN A 99 11.98 -7.80 -20.33
N VAL A 100 12.40 -6.80 -19.54
CA VAL A 100 12.77 -6.98 -18.13
C VAL A 100 11.61 -7.56 -17.32
N LEU A 101 10.39 -7.02 -17.47
CA LEU A 101 9.20 -7.54 -16.80
C LEU A 101 8.86 -8.98 -17.24
N SER A 102 9.06 -9.31 -18.51
CA SER A 102 8.87 -10.68 -19.02
C SER A 102 9.91 -11.64 -18.45
N GLU A 103 11.16 -11.21 -18.33
CA GLU A 103 12.26 -11.98 -17.71
C GLU A 103 12.01 -12.20 -16.22
N VAL A 104 11.61 -11.14 -15.48
CA VAL A 104 11.23 -11.24 -14.07
C VAL A 104 10.04 -12.16 -13.88
N SER A 105 9.01 -12.06 -14.73
CA SER A 105 7.86 -12.98 -14.71
C SER A 105 8.29 -14.43 -14.96
N SER A 106 9.18 -14.66 -15.93
CA SER A 106 9.73 -15.98 -16.21
C SER A 106 10.56 -16.54 -15.06
N LEU A 107 11.36 -15.71 -14.38
CA LEU A 107 12.12 -16.10 -13.20
C LEU A 107 11.18 -16.46 -12.04
N LEU A 108 10.17 -15.64 -11.77
CA LEU A 108 9.16 -15.93 -10.76
C LEU A 108 8.38 -17.22 -11.08
N LYS A 109 8.17 -17.55 -12.37
CA LYS A 109 7.55 -18.83 -12.78
C LYS A 109 8.37 -20.05 -12.36
N GLN A 110 9.70 -19.95 -12.30
CA GLN A 110 10.54 -21.06 -11.86
C GLN A 110 10.28 -21.44 -10.40
N PHE A 111 9.72 -20.52 -9.61
CA PHE A 111 9.30 -20.79 -8.23
C PHE A 111 7.91 -21.43 -8.11
N LYS A 112 7.12 -21.56 -9.20
CA LYS A 112 5.82 -22.27 -9.19
C LYS A 112 5.95 -23.76 -8.80
N GLY A 113 7.15 -24.33 -8.83
CA GLY A 113 7.43 -25.71 -8.42
C GLY A 113 7.45 -25.93 -6.90
N PHE A 114 7.41 -24.88 -6.08
CA PHE A 114 7.35 -24.98 -4.63
C PHE A 114 5.91 -24.81 -4.15
N ASN A 115 5.30 -25.90 -3.66
CA ASN A 115 3.93 -25.95 -3.12
C ASN A 115 3.65 -25.00 -1.92
N HIS A 116 4.62 -24.19 -1.50
CA HIS A 116 4.53 -23.30 -0.34
C HIS A 116 4.29 -21.82 -0.69
N PHE A 117 4.08 -21.49 -1.97
CA PHE A 117 3.94 -20.09 -2.42
C PHE A 117 2.72 -19.85 -3.31
N THR A 118 1.52 -20.09 -2.78
CA THR A 118 0.26 -19.66 -3.41
C THR A 118 0.25 -18.15 -3.69
N ASP A 119 0.83 -17.36 -2.80
CA ASP A 119 0.87 -15.89 -2.93
C ASP A 119 1.77 -15.42 -4.08
N LEU A 120 2.86 -16.15 -4.38
CA LEU A 120 3.71 -15.85 -5.53
C LEU A 120 2.99 -16.14 -6.85
N ASN A 121 2.16 -17.19 -6.91
CA ASN A 121 1.38 -17.49 -8.09
C ASN A 121 0.38 -16.37 -8.43
N GLU A 122 -0.22 -15.76 -7.41
CA GLU A 122 -1.11 -14.61 -7.58
C GLU A 122 -0.34 -13.38 -8.09
N MET A 123 0.83 -13.09 -7.52
CA MET A 123 1.68 -11.97 -7.97
C MET A 123 2.21 -12.15 -9.39
N VAL A 124 2.56 -13.38 -9.79
CA VAL A 124 2.95 -13.68 -11.17
C VAL A 124 1.78 -13.44 -12.11
N SER A 125 0.58 -13.90 -11.74
CA SER A 125 -0.63 -13.69 -12.55
C SER A 125 -0.96 -12.18 -12.69
N LYS A 126 -0.76 -11.39 -11.62
CA LYS A 126 -0.84 -9.91 -11.64
C LYS A 126 0.11 -9.29 -12.65
N LEU A 127 1.35 -9.75 -12.69
CA LEU A 127 2.37 -9.26 -13.61
C LEU A 127 2.03 -9.65 -15.06
N GLU A 128 1.61 -10.90 -15.28
CA GLU A 128 1.26 -11.40 -16.61
C GLU A 128 0.07 -10.67 -17.23
N ASP A 129 -1.00 -10.43 -16.46
CA ASP A 129 -2.19 -9.72 -16.96
C ASP A 129 -1.87 -8.25 -17.28
N LYS A 130 -1.00 -7.60 -16.50
CA LYS A 130 -0.48 -6.26 -16.82
C LYS A 130 0.39 -6.25 -18.07
N ILE A 131 1.28 -7.23 -18.23
CA ILE A 131 2.12 -7.37 -19.43
C ILE A 131 1.25 -7.59 -20.66
N TYR A 132 0.24 -8.45 -20.55
CA TYR A 132 -0.66 -8.77 -21.64
C TYR A 132 -1.50 -7.56 -22.05
N SER A 133 -2.23 -6.95 -21.11
CA SER A 133 -3.06 -5.75 -21.36
C SER A 133 -2.30 -4.59 -22.00
N GLN A 134 -1.03 -4.39 -21.60
CA GLN A 134 -0.16 -3.38 -22.21
C GLN A 134 0.28 -3.75 -23.64
N LYS A 135 0.59 -5.03 -23.92
CA LYS A 135 0.97 -5.49 -25.28
C LYS A 135 -0.19 -5.45 -26.27
N THR A 136 -1.40 -5.79 -25.82
CA THR A 136 -2.57 -5.97 -26.69
C THR A 136 -3.53 -4.78 -26.67
N HIS A 137 -3.27 -3.76 -25.84
CA HIS A 137 -4.21 -2.68 -25.54
C HIS A 137 -5.60 -3.19 -25.10
N SER A 138 -5.68 -4.41 -24.57
CA SER A 138 -6.92 -4.98 -24.06
C SER A 138 -7.08 -4.64 -22.57
N PRO A 139 -8.32 -4.53 -22.06
CA PRO A 139 -8.53 -4.37 -20.62
C PRO A 139 -7.92 -5.56 -19.86
N PRO A 140 -7.42 -5.34 -18.63
CA PRO A 140 -6.97 -6.43 -17.76
C PRO A 140 -8.13 -7.39 -17.50
N VAL A 141 -7.86 -8.69 -17.56
CA VAL A 141 -8.87 -9.74 -17.32
C VAL A 141 -8.96 -10.07 -15.82
N ILE A 142 -7.95 -9.65 -15.05
CA ILE A 142 -7.90 -9.88 -13.60
C ILE A 142 -7.90 -8.53 -12.87
N ASP A 143 -9.02 -8.25 -12.19
CA ASP A 143 -9.14 -7.10 -11.30
C ASP A 143 -8.86 -7.51 -9.86
N PHE A 144 -7.98 -6.77 -9.20
CA PHE A 144 -7.55 -7.02 -7.83
C PHE A 144 -7.96 -5.85 -6.95
N GLU A 145 -8.33 -6.14 -5.71
CA GLU A 145 -8.60 -5.10 -4.72
C GLU A 145 -7.37 -4.21 -4.54
N LYS A 146 -7.54 -2.91 -4.80
CA LYS A 146 -6.52 -1.87 -4.61
C LYS A 146 -6.89 -0.99 -3.45
N ASN A 147 -5.88 -0.56 -2.70
CA ASN A 147 -6.01 0.51 -1.74
C ASN A 147 -4.98 1.59 -2.08
N ASP A 148 -5.30 2.41 -3.07
CA ASP A 148 -4.39 3.45 -3.58
C ASP A 148 -4.07 4.54 -2.53
N ASN A 149 -4.86 4.61 -1.45
CA ASN A 149 -4.68 5.52 -0.33
C ASN A 149 -3.86 4.89 0.82
N LEU A 150 -3.30 3.68 0.65
CA LEU A 150 -2.52 3.03 1.69
C LEU A 150 -1.20 3.78 1.92
N LYS A 151 -1.05 4.34 3.12
CA LYS A 151 0.17 5.04 3.57
C LYS A 151 1.07 4.11 4.38
N GLY A 152 2.37 4.44 4.46
CA GLY A 152 3.33 3.77 5.32
C GLY A 152 4.05 2.57 4.68
N LEU A 153 3.80 2.29 3.40
CA LEU A 153 4.54 1.27 2.64
C LEU A 153 6.03 1.63 2.52
N GLU A 154 6.33 2.93 2.45
CA GLU A 154 7.68 3.49 2.41
C GLU A 154 8.54 3.10 3.62
N TYR A 155 7.91 2.80 4.77
CA TYR A 155 8.61 2.43 5.99
C TYR A 155 8.93 0.94 6.11
N ILE A 156 8.35 0.09 5.26
CA ILE A 156 8.47 -1.38 5.36
C ILE A 156 9.94 -1.79 5.29
N GLU A 157 10.69 -1.31 4.29
CA GLU A 157 12.07 -1.74 4.09
C GLU A 157 12.99 -1.23 5.20
N GLY A 158 12.79 0.00 5.67
CA GLY A 158 13.54 0.56 6.80
C GLY A 158 13.33 -0.24 8.09
N ILE A 159 12.07 -0.58 8.40
CA ILE A 159 11.73 -1.40 9.57
C ILE A 159 12.27 -2.82 9.41
N ARG A 160 12.11 -3.45 8.24
CA ARG A 160 12.61 -4.81 7.96
C ARG A 160 14.12 -4.89 8.17
N LYS A 161 14.87 -3.93 7.63
CA LYS A 161 16.32 -3.83 7.84
C LYS A 161 16.65 -3.73 9.32
N ALA A 162 15.97 -2.86 10.06
CA ALA A 162 16.19 -2.69 11.50
C ALA A 162 15.90 -3.96 12.32
N ILE A 163 14.87 -4.74 11.96
CA ILE A 163 14.58 -6.04 12.58
C ILE A 163 15.75 -7.01 12.36
N VAL A 164 16.21 -7.15 11.11
CA VAL A 164 17.30 -8.08 10.75
C VAL A 164 18.62 -7.69 11.40
N THR A 165 18.96 -6.40 11.41
CA THR A 165 20.22 -5.90 11.98
C THR A 165 20.12 -5.64 13.48
N LYS A 166 18.97 -5.91 14.11
CA LYS A 166 18.70 -5.64 15.53
C LYS A 166 19.05 -4.20 15.93
N LYS A 167 18.52 -3.23 15.17
CA LYS A 167 18.72 -1.79 15.40
C LYS A 167 17.48 -1.16 16.02
N THR A 168 17.70 -0.24 16.95
CA THR A 168 16.62 0.55 17.57
C THR A 168 16.18 1.65 16.61
N LEU A 169 14.87 1.84 16.51
CA LEU A 169 14.27 2.93 15.75
C LEU A 169 13.64 3.93 16.70
N CYS A 170 13.83 5.22 16.48
CA CYS A 170 13.01 6.25 17.11
C CYS A 170 11.99 6.74 16.08
N LEU A 171 10.73 6.71 16.48
CA LEU A 171 9.60 6.89 15.58
C LEU A 171 8.65 7.92 16.14
N THR A 172 8.19 8.81 15.25
CA THR A 172 7.15 9.80 15.55
C THR A 172 5.83 9.22 15.08
N TYR A 173 4.93 8.97 16.02
CA TYR A 173 3.70 8.22 15.79
C TYR A 173 2.48 8.95 16.35
N GLN A 174 1.40 9.00 15.56
CA GLN A 174 0.14 9.60 15.98
C GLN A 174 -1.00 8.58 15.84
N SER A 175 -1.45 8.02 16.96
CA SER A 175 -2.65 7.17 16.96
C SER A 175 -3.91 7.98 16.65
N PHE A 176 -4.96 7.36 16.11
CA PHE A 176 -6.25 8.05 15.88
C PHE A 176 -6.90 8.61 17.15
N LYS A 177 -6.54 8.09 18.33
CA LYS A 177 -7.04 8.59 19.61
C LYS A 177 -6.18 9.72 20.20
N ALA A 178 -4.98 9.93 19.67
CA ALA A 178 -4.03 10.89 20.22
C ALA A 178 -4.24 12.27 19.59
N ARG A 179 -4.30 13.31 20.44
CA ARG A 179 -4.37 14.70 19.98
C ARG A 179 -3.08 15.15 19.30
N GLU A 180 -1.94 14.68 19.81
CA GLU A 180 -0.60 15.04 19.33
C GLU A 180 0.23 13.79 19.00
N ALA A 181 1.22 13.97 18.13
CA ALA A 181 2.19 12.92 17.82
C ALA A 181 3.14 12.70 19.00
N SER A 182 3.61 11.46 19.15
CA SER A 182 4.57 11.09 20.19
C SER A 182 5.81 10.47 19.56
N THR A 183 6.98 10.98 19.94
CA THR A 183 8.28 10.42 19.54
C THR A 183 8.82 9.53 20.65
N PHE A 184 9.17 8.30 20.29
CA PHE A 184 9.78 7.34 21.22
C PHE A 184 10.63 6.31 20.49
N CYS A 185 11.61 5.76 21.20
CA CYS A 185 12.46 4.70 20.68
C CYS A 185 11.83 3.32 20.90
N PHE A 186 12.04 2.43 19.94
CA PHE A 186 11.29 1.22 19.71
C PHE A 186 12.20 0.16 19.09
N SER A 187 12.17 -1.05 19.64
CA SER A 187 12.84 -2.22 19.07
C SER A 187 11.80 -3.03 18.28
N PRO A 188 11.81 -3.00 16.94
CA PRO A 188 10.87 -3.73 16.10
C PRO A 188 11.20 -5.22 16.05
N TYR A 189 10.18 -6.09 16.07
CA TYR A 189 10.34 -7.56 16.11
C TYR A 189 9.73 -8.27 14.90
N LEU A 190 8.55 -7.85 14.47
CA LEU A 190 7.80 -8.53 13.41
C LEU A 190 6.98 -7.53 12.64
N LEU A 191 7.09 -7.58 11.31
CA LEU A 191 6.15 -6.94 10.39
C LEU A 191 5.01 -7.91 10.10
N LYS A 192 3.77 -7.44 10.25
CA LYS A 192 2.57 -8.23 9.98
C LYS A 192 1.62 -7.45 9.10
N GLU A 193 1.25 -8.03 7.97
CA GLU A 193 0.14 -7.56 7.15
C GLU A 193 -1.18 -8.18 7.61
N TYR A 194 -2.22 -7.35 7.67
CA TYR A 194 -3.60 -7.79 7.90
C TYR A 194 -4.58 -6.83 7.23
N ARG A 195 -5.48 -7.39 6.39
CA ARG A 195 -6.49 -6.64 5.61
C ARG A 195 -5.90 -5.42 4.88
N ASN A 196 -4.86 -5.67 4.07
CA ASN A 196 -4.17 -4.67 3.24
C ASN A 196 -3.60 -3.50 4.06
N ARG A 197 -3.22 -3.74 5.33
CA ARG A 197 -2.53 -2.77 6.19
C ARG A 197 -1.37 -3.43 6.88
N TRP A 198 -0.27 -2.69 6.99
CA TRP A 198 0.95 -3.15 7.63
C TRP A 198 1.06 -2.66 9.06
N PHE A 199 1.53 -3.56 9.92
CA PHE A 199 1.77 -3.30 11.33
C PHE A 199 3.17 -3.77 11.73
N VAL A 200 3.80 -3.07 12.66
CA VAL A 200 5.04 -3.49 13.31
C VAL A 200 4.79 -3.80 14.77
N LEU A 201 5.08 -5.04 15.16
CA LEU A 201 5.11 -5.51 16.53
C LEU A 201 6.51 -5.26 17.10
N GLY A 202 6.60 -4.78 18.33
CA GLY A 202 7.87 -4.56 19.00
C GLY A 202 7.70 -4.02 20.41
N VAL A 203 8.79 -3.54 21.01
CA VAL A 203 8.76 -2.99 22.37
C VAL A 203 9.20 -1.53 22.38
N PRO A 204 8.44 -0.61 23.03
CA PRO A 204 8.90 0.73 23.26
C PRO A 204 9.97 0.75 24.37
N HIS A 205 10.94 1.64 24.23
CA HIS A 205 11.99 1.80 25.21
C HIS A 205 11.51 2.59 26.43
N LYS A 206 10.59 3.53 26.19
CA LYS A 206 9.88 4.28 27.24
C LYS A 206 8.95 3.36 28.03
N ASN A 207 8.91 3.52 29.35
CA ASN A 207 8.02 2.85 30.31
C ASN A 207 8.14 1.31 30.45
N ARG A 208 9.34 0.71 30.29
CA ARG A 208 9.58 -0.76 30.37
C ARG A 208 8.43 -1.55 29.69
N GLY A 209 8.07 -1.08 28.49
CA GLY A 209 6.73 -1.30 27.96
C GLY A 209 6.43 -2.74 27.62
N HIS A 210 5.15 -3.07 27.72
CA HIS A 210 4.58 -4.23 27.05
C HIS A 210 4.74 -4.14 25.53
N LEU A 211 4.53 -5.26 24.83
CA LEU A 211 4.48 -5.26 23.38
C LEU A 211 3.50 -4.20 22.87
N LEU A 212 3.94 -3.46 21.85
CA LEU A 212 3.09 -2.57 21.08
C LEU A 212 3.03 -3.07 19.65
N ASN A 213 1.83 -2.98 19.09
CA ASN A 213 1.58 -3.19 17.68
C ASN A 213 1.20 -1.83 17.05
N LEU A 214 2.04 -1.31 16.17
CA LEU A 214 1.91 0.02 15.58
C LEU A 214 1.54 -0.10 14.10
N ALA A 215 0.52 0.63 13.67
CA ALA A 215 0.10 0.64 12.27
C ALA A 215 1.00 1.58 11.47
N LEU A 216 1.59 1.09 10.36
CA LEU A 216 2.58 1.87 9.60
C LEU A 216 2.00 3.14 8.97
N ASP A 217 0.71 3.13 8.64
CA ASP A 217 -0.02 4.28 8.07
C ASP A 217 -0.14 5.49 9.01
N ARG A 218 0.30 5.34 10.26
CA ARG A 218 0.26 6.37 11.32
C ARG A 218 1.64 6.84 11.76
N ILE A 219 2.69 6.33 11.12
CA ILE A 219 4.06 6.78 11.33
C ILE A 219 4.27 8.06 10.53
N GLN A 220 4.86 9.07 11.16
CA GLN A 220 5.22 10.34 10.52
C GLN A 220 6.70 10.39 10.14
N SER A 221 7.56 9.79 10.97
CA SER A 221 9.00 9.66 10.69
C SER A 221 9.61 8.47 11.42
N ILE A 222 10.71 7.95 10.87
CA ILE A 222 11.54 6.89 11.45
C ILE A 222 13.00 7.30 11.32
N GLU A 223 13.73 7.23 12.41
CA GLU A 223 15.17 7.46 12.46
C GLU A 223 15.86 6.30 13.17
N GLU A 224 17.03 5.89 12.68
CA GLU A 224 17.88 4.93 13.40
C GLU A 224 18.50 5.63 14.62
N HIS A 225 18.58 4.93 15.74
CA HIS A 225 19.18 5.47 16.96
C HIS A 225 20.13 4.46 17.58
N ASP A 226 21.21 4.97 18.17
CA ASP A 226 22.27 4.16 18.79
C ASP A 226 21.90 3.59 20.17
N GLU A 227 20.62 3.64 20.54
CA GLU A 227 20.17 3.02 21.79
C GLU A 227 20.24 1.50 21.65
N LYS A 228 20.59 0.81 22.74
CA LYS A 228 20.73 -0.65 22.74
C LYS A 228 19.38 -1.31 22.42
N TYR A 229 19.36 -2.09 21.34
CA TYR A 229 18.21 -2.87 20.94
C TYR A 229 17.79 -3.85 22.05
N ARG A 230 16.50 -3.86 22.36
CA ARG A 230 15.91 -4.79 23.32
C ARG A 230 15.52 -6.05 22.60
N GLU A 231 16.13 -7.18 22.93
CA GLU A 231 15.79 -8.43 22.29
C GLU A 231 14.48 -9.01 22.81
N ASN A 232 13.71 -9.61 21.91
CA ASN A 232 12.59 -10.46 22.29
C ASN A 232 13.11 -11.76 22.92
N ARG A 233 12.77 -12.01 24.17
CA ARG A 233 13.15 -13.23 24.92
C ARG A 233 11.97 -14.07 25.40
N ILE A 234 10.75 -13.57 25.23
CA ILE A 234 9.57 -14.11 25.90
C ILE A 234 8.57 -14.67 24.89
N ILE A 235 8.50 -14.09 23.69
CA ILE A 235 7.45 -14.38 22.73
C ILE A 235 7.99 -15.20 21.58
N ASP A 236 7.32 -16.28 21.24
CA ASP A 236 7.49 -16.94 19.96
C ASP A 236 6.72 -16.17 18.88
N LEU A 237 7.45 -15.48 18.00
CA LEU A 237 6.86 -14.67 16.92
C LEU A 237 6.15 -15.52 15.87
N ALA A 238 6.55 -16.79 15.69
CA ALA A 238 5.96 -17.68 14.68
C ALA A 238 4.52 -18.08 15.04
N THR A 239 4.22 -18.19 16.34
CA THR A 239 2.91 -18.59 16.85
C THR A 239 2.12 -17.45 17.49
N TYR A 240 2.70 -16.25 17.57
CA TYR A 240 2.14 -15.13 18.33
C TYR A 240 0.71 -14.73 17.95
N TYR A 241 0.35 -14.83 16.66
CA TYR A 241 -0.97 -14.47 16.12
C TYR A 241 -1.89 -15.68 15.87
N ASN A 242 -1.49 -16.90 16.25
CA ASN A 242 -2.27 -18.12 15.94
C ASN A 242 -3.57 -18.24 16.76
N ASP A 243 -3.71 -17.47 17.82
CA ASP A 243 -4.84 -17.52 18.75
C ASP A 243 -5.72 -16.27 18.63
N VAL A 244 -5.59 -15.49 17.56
CA VAL A 244 -6.30 -14.22 17.40
C VAL A 244 -6.68 -13.99 15.94
N ILE A 245 -7.86 -13.39 15.73
CA ILE A 245 -8.22 -12.84 14.42
C ILE A 245 -7.62 -11.43 14.33
N GLY A 246 -6.79 -11.17 13.33
CA GLY A 246 -6.20 -9.85 13.12
C GLY A 246 -4.89 -9.63 13.88
N VAL A 247 -4.69 -8.41 14.40
CA VAL A 247 -3.37 -7.96 14.89
C VAL A 247 -3.42 -7.33 16.27
N THR A 248 -4.61 -7.15 16.85
CA THR A 248 -4.77 -6.59 18.19
C THR A 248 -4.74 -7.70 19.23
N LYS A 249 -3.67 -7.74 20.03
CA LYS A 249 -3.50 -8.69 21.15
C LYS A 249 -2.99 -7.94 22.38
N SER A 250 -3.73 -8.01 23.48
CA SER A 250 -3.33 -7.36 24.74
C SER A 250 -2.55 -8.34 25.64
N PRO A 251 -1.58 -7.86 26.43
CA PRO A 251 -0.85 -8.72 27.36
C PRO A 251 -1.78 -9.44 28.34
N GLY A 252 -1.56 -10.74 28.55
CA GLY A 252 -2.28 -11.53 29.55
C GLY A 252 -3.68 -12.00 29.14
N GLN A 253 -4.17 -11.63 27.95
CA GLN A 253 -5.42 -12.20 27.43
C GLN A 253 -5.23 -13.69 27.13
N ARG A 254 -6.24 -14.47 27.50
CA ARG A 254 -6.33 -15.90 27.15
C ARG A 254 -7.36 -16.08 26.05
N ASP A 255 -7.11 -17.03 25.19
CA ASP A 255 -8.08 -17.48 24.22
C ASP A 255 -9.28 -18.15 24.91
N CYS A 256 -10.43 -18.08 24.28
CA CYS A 256 -11.63 -18.77 24.72
C CYS A 256 -12.34 -19.38 23.52
N GLU A 257 -13.24 -20.32 23.80
CA GLU A 257 -14.09 -20.89 22.77
C GLU A 257 -15.26 -19.94 22.48
N VAL A 258 -15.32 -19.47 21.25
CA VAL A 258 -16.41 -18.67 20.71
C VAL A 258 -17.28 -19.59 19.88
N VAL A 259 -18.56 -19.64 20.23
CA VAL A 259 -19.57 -20.46 19.54
C VAL A 259 -20.57 -19.53 18.90
N PHE A 260 -20.89 -19.75 17.63
CA PHE A 260 -21.81 -18.92 16.87
C PHE A 260 -22.64 -19.76 15.90
N TRP A 261 -23.87 -19.32 15.69
CA TRP A 261 -24.80 -19.85 14.70
C TRP A 261 -24.79 -18.93 13.46
N ILE A 262 -24.95 -19.50 12.27
CA ILE A 262 -25.17 -18.77 11.03
C ILE A 262 -26.29 -19.44 10.23
N ASP A 263 -27.11 -18.65 9.55
CA ASP A 263 -28.20 -19.17 8.73
C ASP A 263 -27.71 -20.07 7.58
N ASN A 264 -28.62 -20.90 7.05
CA ASN A 264 -28.30 -21.84 5.98
C ASN A 264 -27.85 -21.17 4.67
N ALA A 265 -28.33 -19.96 4.37
CA ALA A 265 -27.98 -19.25 3.15
C ALA A 265 -26.54 -18.74 3.17
N ASN A 266 -26.00 -18.42 4.36
CA ASN A 266 -24.66 -17.87 4.52
C ASN A 266 -23.65 -18.90 5.03
N ALA A 267 -24.09 -20.06 5.54
CA ALA A 267 -23.23 -21.15 5.98
C ALA A 267 -22.19 -21.60 4.94
N PRO A 268 -22.50 -21.72 3.62
CA PRO A 268 -21.50 -22.10 2.62
C PRO A 268 -20.29 -21.16 2.59
N TYR A 269 -20.49 -19.85 2.75
CA TYR A 269 -19.40 -18.87 2.75
C TYR A 269 -18.46 -19.02 3.96
N VAL A 270 -19.01 -19.35 5.13
CA VAL A 270 -18.21 -19.61 6.35
C VAL A 270 -17.47 -20.95 6.28
N ILE A 271 -18.02 -21.94 5.56
CA ILE A 271 -17.36 -23.22 5.33
C ILE A 271 -16.18 -23.05 4.37
N THR A 272 -16.39 -22.37 3.24
CA THR A 272 -15.33 -22.17 2.23
C THR A 272 -14.30 -21.13 2.64
N LYS A 273 -14.68 -20.20 3.52
CA LYS A 273 -13.79 -19.17 4.07
C LYS A 273 -13.93 -19.13 5.60
N PRO A 274 -13.26 -20.04 6.31
CA PRO A 274 -13.28 -20.09 7.76
C PRO A 274 -12.84 -18.76 8.38
N LEU A 275 -13.49 -18.34 9.47
CA LEU A 275 -13.13 -17.11 10.19
C LEU A 275 -11.75 -17.23 10.87
N HIS A 276 -11.39 -18.46 11.25
CA HIS A 276 -10.12 -18.77 11.90
C HIS A 276 -9.75 -20.24 11.62
N HIS A 277 -8.45 -20.56 11.66
CA HIS A 277 -7.97 -21.93 11.36
C HIS A 277 -8.45 -22.97 12.38
N THR A 278 -8.81 -22.56 13.60
CA THR A 278 -9.40 -23.45 14.62
C THR A 278 -10.90 -23.71 14.45
N GLN A 279 -11.51 -23.24 13.35
CA GLN A 279 -12.95 -23.38 13.12
C GLN A 279 -13.38 -24.84 13.03
N LYS A 280 -14.47 -25.17 13.72
CA LYS A 280 -15.11 -26.48 13.71
C LYS A 280 -16.61 -26.34 13.53
N LEU A 281 -17.21 -27.22 12.73
CA LEU A 281 -18.66 -27.38 12.68
C LEU A 281 -19.10 -28.22 13.88
N LEU A 282 -19.97 -27.68 14.74
CA LEU A 282 -20.48 -28.37 15.92
C LEU A 282 -21.80 -29.08 15.68
N GLY A 283 -22.63 -28.57 14.77
CA GLY A 283 -23.93 -29.16 14.47
C GLY A 283 -24.72 -28.36 13.44
N GLU A 284 -25.84 -28.95 13.03
CA GLU A 284 -26.81 -28.37 12.10
C GLU A 284 -28.16 -28.24 12.82
N GLU A 285 -28.82 -27.10 12.63
CA GLU A 285 -30.19 -26.84 13.07
C GLU A 285 -31.08 -26.64 11.84
N ASN A 286 -32.41 -26.64 12.02
CA ASN A 286 -33.35 -26.54 10.89
C ASN A 286 -33.16 -25.23 10.09
N ASP A 287 -32.69 -24.16 10.72
CA ASP A 287 -32.54 -22.83 10.14
C ASP A 287 -31.08 -22.39 9.90
N GLY A 288 -30.09 -23.20 10.32
CA GLY A 288 -28.69 -22.82 10.20
C GLY A 288 -27.69 -23.84 10.73
N LYS A 289 -26.44 -23.41 10.90
CA LYS A 289 -25.33 -24.25 11.38
C LYS A 289 -24.60 -23.59 12.54
N ILE A 290 -24.10 -24.40 13.45
CA ILE A 290 -23.34 -23.95 14.62
C ILE A 290 -21.86 -24.27 14.42
N PHE A 291 -21.01 -23.26 14.62
CA PHE A 291 -19.57 -23.36 14.55
C PHE A 291 -18.91 -22.94 15.87
N SER A 292 -17.70 -23.43 16.12
CA SER A 292 -16.81 -22.87 17.14
C SER A 292 -15.44 -22.50 16.61
N ILE A 293 -14.84 -21.48 17.22
CA ILE A 293 -13.45 -21.07 17.02
C ILE A 293 -12.82 -20.84 18.39
N LYS A 294 -11.52 -21.11 18.51
CA LYS A 294 -10.74 -20.83 19.72
C LYS A 294 -9.84 -19.62 19.47
N VAL A 295 -10.19 -18.48 20.07
CA VAL A 295 -9.55 -17.17 19.81
C VAL A 295 -9.57 -16.26 21.04
N ILE A 296 -8.66 -15.30 21.09
CA ILE A 296 -8.68 -14.16 22.00
C ILE A 296 -9.77 -13.18 21.55
N LEU A 297 -10.58 -12.72 22.49
CA LEU A 297 -11.58 -11.69 22.23
C LEU A 297 -10.89 -10.35 21.97
N ASN A 298 -11.08 -9.84 20.76
CA ASN A 298 -10.54 -8.56 20.32
C ASN A 298 -11.51 -7.84 19.37
N PHE A 299 -11.14 -6.62 19.00
CA PHE A 299 -11.95 -5.75 18.15
C PHE A 299 -12.18 -6.36 16.74
N GLU A 300 -11.16 -7.00 16.18
CA GLU A 300 -11.25 -7.60 14.85
C GLU A 300 -12.23 -8.76 14.81
N LEU A 301 -12.23 -9.64 15.82
CA LEU A 301 -13.25 -10.68 15.98
C LEU A 301 -14.66 -10.08 16.03
N GLU A 302 -14.88 -9.08 16.89
CA GLU A 302 -16.19 -8.41 17.01
C GLU A 302 -16.64 -7.86 15.66
N ARG A 303 -15.74 -7.20 14.93
CA ARG A 303 -16.03 -6.65 13.60
C ARG A 303 -16.31 -7.72 12.54
N GLU A 304 -15.57 -8.83 12.52
CA GLU A 304 -15.86 -9.95 11.60
C GLU A 304 -17.26 -10.50 11.86
N LEU A 305 -17.61 -10.75 13.12
CA LEU A 305 -18.93 -11.31 13.49
C LEU A 305 -20.06 -10.33 13.16
N LEU A 306 -19.90 -9.04 13.50
CA LEU A 306 -20.88 -8.00 13.17
C LEU A 306 -21.04 -7.80 11.67
N GLY A 307 -20.02 -8.11 10.86
CA GLY A 307 -20.07 -8.01 9.40
C GLY A 307 -21.15 -8.89 8.76
N PHE A 308 -21.59 -9.96 9.43
CA PHE A 308 -22.71 -10.80 8.98
C PHE A 308 -24.08 -10.23 9.37
N GLY A 309 -24.14 -9.24 10.26
CA GLY A 309 -25.39 -8.63 10.72
C GLY A 309 -26.36 -9.66 11.31
N SER A 310 -27.62 -9.63 10.89
CA SER A 310 -28.69 -10.52 11.38
C SER A 310 -28.53 -11.99 10.98
N LYS A 311 -27.64 -12.30 10.03
CA LYS A 311 -27.40 -13.66 9.51
C LYS A 311 -26.60 -14.54 10.47
N MET A 312 -25.95 -13.93 11.46
CA MET A 312 -25.10 -14.61 12.43
C MET A 312 -25.53 -14.25 13.86
N LYS A 313 -25.43 -15.23 14.76
CA LYS A 313 -25.73 -15.08 16.17
C LYS A 313 -24.63 -15.69 17.02
N VAL A 314 -23.97 -14.88 17.83
CA VAL A 314 -23.03 -15.37 18.85
C VAL A 314 -23.80 -16.06 19.97
N LEU A 315 -23.40 -17.28 20.32
CA LEU A 315 -23.99 -18.10 21.39
C LEU A 315 -23.11 -18.11 22.65
N SER A 316 -21.78 -18.06 22.50
CA SER A 316 -20.80 -18.10 23.59
C SER A 316 -19.50 -17.40 23.17
N PRO A 317 -18.72 -16.80 24.10
CA PRO A 317 -18.96 -16.66 25.53
C PRO A 317 -19.94 -15.53 25.87
N ARG A 318 -20.53 -15.57 27.07
CA ARG A 318 -21.53 -14.57 27.54
C ARG A 318 -21.03 -13.13 27.45
N ILE A 319 -19.74 -12.90 27.67
CA ILE A 319 -19.13 -11.57 27.57
C ILE A 319 -19.22 -11.03 26.14
N LEU A 320 -18.86 -11.85 25.14
CA LEU A 320 -18.94 -11.48 23.73
C LEU A 320 -20.40 -11.27 23.30
N VAL A 321 -21.31 -12.14 23.72
CA VAL A 321 -22.76 -11.97 23.47
C VAL A 321 -23.25 -10.62 24.00
N LYS A 322 -22.82 -10.22 25.21
CA LYS A 322 -23.18 -8.92 25.80
C LYS A 322 -22.60 -7.76 24.99
N GLN A 323 -21.35 -7.85 24.55
CA GLN A 323 -20.70 -6.82 23.73
C GLN A 323 -21.41 -6.63 22.38
N ILE A 324 -21.66 -7.71 21.65
CA ILE A 324 -22.36 -7.68 20.35
C ILE A 324 -23.77 -7.10 20.51
N LYS A 325 -24.53 -7.51 21.54
CA LYS A 325 -25.85 -6.92 21.82
C LYS A 325 -25.79 -5.43 22.11
N GLY A 326 -24.77 -4.97 22.83
CA GLY A 326 -24.55 -3.53 23.09
C GLY A 326 -24.34 -2.75 21.80
N GLN A 327 -23.43 -3.20 20.95
CA GLN A 327 -23.13 -2.58 19.65
C GLN A 327 -24.36 -2.54 18.72
N LEU A 328 -25.14 -3.62 18.66
CA LEU A 328 -26.38 -3.65 17.86
C LEU A 328 -27.45 -2.69 18.40
N ARG A 329 -27.52 -2.48 19.71
CA ARG A 329 -28.43 -1.50 20.31
C ARG A 329 -28.04 -0.07 19.93
N GLU A 330 -26.76 0.28 20.11
CA GLU A 330 -26.21 1.57 19.69
C GLU A 330 -26.43 1.79 18.19
N THR A 331 -26.25 0.75 17.37
CA THR A 331 -26.52 0.79 15.93
C THR A 331 -27.98 1.17 15.66
N LEU A 332 -28.95 0.52 16.30
CA LEU A 332 -30.37 0.83 16.14
C LEU A 332 -30.73 2.25 16.60
N GLU A 333 -30.11 2.74 17.67
CA GLU A 333 -30.30 4.12 18.15
C GLU A 333 -29.89 5.17 17.10
N HIS A 334 -28.83 4.91 16.33
CA HIS A 334 -28.44 5.80 15.22
C HIS A 334 -29.46 5.88 14.08
N TYR A 335 -30.25 4.83 13.85
CA TYR A 335 -31.31 4.82 12.82
C TYR A 335 -32.66 5.33 13.32
N ASN A 336 -32.87 5.36 14.63
CA ASN A 336 -34.11 5.86 15.23
C ASN A 336 -34.12 7.39 15.42
N MET A 337 -33.05 8.10 15.05
CA MET A 337 -33.05 9.56 15.04
C MET A 337 -33.90 10.08 13.86
N PRO A 338 -34.76 11.09 14.07
CA PRO A 338 -35.64 11.62 13.02
C PRO A 338 -34.84 12.14 11.81
N GLU A 339 -35.43 12.00 10.62
CA GLU A 339 -34.88 12.27 9.26
C GLU A 339 -34.41 13.72 8.99
N GLU A 340 -34.13 14.54 10.00
CA GLU A 340 -33.64 15.91 9.81
C GLU A 340 -32.12 15.96 9.73
N LYS A 341 -31.62 15.58 8.56
CA LYS A 341 -30.49 16.22 7.86
C LYS A 341 -30.36 15.54 6.51
N GLU A 342 -31.05 16.06 5.50
CA GLU A 342 -30.65 15.84 4.12
C GLU A 342 -29.17 16.23 4.01
N ILE A 343 -28.31 15.21 3.89
CA ILE A 343 -26.91 15.39 3.58
C ILE A 343 -26.87 15.83 2.11
N SER A 344 -27.05 17.12 1.87
CA SER A 344 -26.80 17.72 0.57
C SER A 344 -25.30 17.51 0.27
N PRO A 345 -24.93 16.78 -0.81
CA PRO A 345 -23.54 16.69 -1.19
C PRO A 345 -23.07 18.10 -1.53
N LYS A 346 -22.09 18.61 -0.78
CA LYS A 346 -21.40 19.86 -1.16
C LYS A 346 -20.71 19.60 -2.50
N SER A 347 -21.24 20.24 -3.53
CA SER A 347 -20.74 20.30 -4.90
C SER A 347 -19.33 20.87 -4.99
#